data_AF-A0A3R6FI60-F1
#
_entry.id   AF-A0A3R6FI60-F1
#
_cell.length_a   1.000
_cell.length_b   1.000
_cell.length_c   1.000
_cell.angle_alpha   90.00
_cell.angle_beta   90.00
_cell.angle_gamma   90.00
#
_symmetry.space_group_name_H-M   'P 1'
#
loop_
_entity.id
_entity.type
_entity.pdbx_description
1 polymer ?
#
loop_
_entity_poly.entity_id
_entity_poly.type
_entity_poly.pdbx_seq_one_letter_code
_entity_poly.pdbx_strand_id
1 'polypeptide(L)'
;MALSNIEKHYNKHPEDLRLQRRHGIVEFEITMHHLRRFIKPDSFLLDIGAGTGRYTSALMSEGYQAQADELYDYVRIDDINRLDERAGLKRVTIFSSDGASDYMRTRLNRMSDETFARFIEYQKYISERADLIGAGSHVVDVVMVS
;
A
#
# COMPACT_ATOMS: atom_id res chain seq x y z
N MET A 1 15.56 24.81 -14.64
CA MET A 1 14.17 24.41 -14.36
C MET A 1 14.00 24.37 -12.85
N ALA A 2 12.96 25.02 -12.31
CA ALA A 2 12.70 24.99 -10.88
C ALA A 2 12.21 23.59 -10.49
N LEU A 3 12.81 22.99 -9.47
CA LEU A 3 12.38 21.70 -8.94
C LEU A 3 10.90 21.79 -8.56
N SER A 4 10.13 20.81 -9.02
CA SER A 4 8.73 20.61 -8.68
C SER A 4 8.55 20.50 -7.15
N ASN A 5 7.34 20.77 -6.64
CA ASN A 5 7.06 20.59 -5.21
C ASN A 5 7.26 19.13 -4.75
N ILE A 6 7.12 18.19 -5.67
CA ILE A 6 7.46 16.76 -5.57
C ILE A 6 8.94 16.61 -5.22
N GLU A 7 9.85 17.09 -6.06
CA GLU A 7 11.30 16.94 -5.84
C GLU A 7 11.79 17.60 -4.53
N LYS A 8 11.06 18.60 -4.00
CA LYS A 8 11.38 19.23 -2.71
C LYS A 8 10.86 18.47 -1.50
N HIS A 9 9.75 17.72 -1.64
CA HIS A 9 9.24 16.83 -0.59
C HIS A 9 10.08 15.55 -0.49
N TYR A 10 10.42 14.95 -1.63
CA TYR A 10 11.20 13.70 -1.70
C TYR A 10 12.70 13.88 -1.37
N ASN A 11 13.26 15.09 -1.50
CA ASN A 11 14.66 15.36 -1.12
C ASN A 11 14.88 15.60 0.39
N LYS A 12 13.85 15.48 1.24
CA LYS A 12 14.01 15.78 2.67
C LYS A 12 14.34 14.60 3.58
N HIS A 13 14.28 13.34 3.14
CA HIS A 13 14.80 12.15 3.85
C HIS A 13 14.82 10.93 2.89
N PRO A 14 15.56 9.84 3.18
CA PRO A 14 15.68 8.70 2.28
C PRO A 14 14.41 7.84 2.32
N GLU A 15 13.31 8.38 1.80
CA GLU A 15 12.02 7.68 1.67
C GLU A 15 12.16 6.38 0.85
N ASP A 16 13.12 6.36 -0.09
CA ASP A 16 13.55 5.17 -0.83
C ASP A 16 13.97 3.99 0.05
N LEU A 17 14.44 4.25 1.28
CA LEU A 17 14.83 3.21 2.23
C LEU A 17 13.66 2.79 3.14
N ARG A 18 12.52 3.48 3.11
CA ARG A 18 11.36 3.20 3.98
C ARG A 18 10.88 1.75 3.80
N LEU A 19 10.70 1.35 2.55
CA LEU A 19 10.27 0.00 2.16
C LEU A 19 11.37 -1.06 2.27
N GLN A 20 12.61 -0.67 2.58
CA GLN A 20 13.74 -1.60 2.76
C GLN A 20 13.94 -2.02 4.22
N ARG A 21 13.30 -1.33 5.17
CA ARG A 21 13.29 -1.71 6.57
C ARG A 21 12.18 -2.73 6.81
N ARG A 22 12.34 -3.64 7.78
CA ARG A 22 11.37 -4.72 8.03
C ARG A 22 9.91 -4.29 8.10
N HIS A 23 9.57 -3.19 8.79
CA HIS A 23 8.19 -2.68 8.78
C HIS A 23 7.70 -2.25 7.38
N GLY A 24 8.54 -1.59 6.58
CA GLY A 24 8.20 -1.22 5.21
C GLY A 24 8.21 -2.42 4.25
N ILE A 25 9.00 -3.46 4.53
CA ILE A 25 8.92 -4.75 3.81
C ILE A 25 7.55 -5.38 4.04
N VAL A 26 7.01 -5.34 5.27
CA VAL A 26 5.65 -5.83 5.55
C VAL A 26 4.65 -5.08 4.68
N GLU A 27 4.63 -3.75 4.73
CA GLU A 27 3.74 -2.93 3.90
C GLU A 27 3.82 -3.30 2.41
N PHE A 28 5.04 -3.39 1.88
CA PHE A 28 5.26 -3.70 0.47
C PHE A 28 4.77 -5.10 0.10
N GLU A 29 5.15 -6.12 0.87
CA GLU A 29 4.78 -7.51 0.60
C GLU A 29 3.27 -7.74 0.71
N ILE A 30 2.59 -7.08 1.66
CA ILE A 30 1.13 -7.19 1.81
C ILE A 30 0.41 -6.49 0.67
N THR A 31 0.79 -5.26 0.34
CA THR A 31 0.21 -4.53 -0.79
C THR A 31 0.38 -5.32 -2.09
N MET A 32 1.61 -5.74 -2.42
CA MET A 32 1.88 -6.49 -3.65
C MET A 32 1.19 -7.85 -3.69
N HIS A 33 1.03 -8.53 -2.54
CA HIS A 33 0.26 -9.77 -2.44
C HIS A 33 -1.21 -9.57 -2.88
N HIS A 34 -1.88 -8.53 -2.39
CA HIS A 34 -3.28 -8.28 -2.77
C HIS A 34 -3.41 -7.75 -4.19
N LEU A 35 -2.53 -6.84 -4.63
CA LEU A 35 -2.60 -6.32 -5.99
C LEU A 35 -2.46 -7.46 -7.01
N ARG A 36 -1.51 -8.38 -6.82
CA ARG A 36 -1.33 -9.56 -7.69
C ARG A 36 -2.49 -10.56 -7.63
N ARG A 37 -3.24 -10.63 -6.52
CA ARG A 37 -4.41 -11.52 -6.38
C ARG A 37 -5.61 -11.02 -7.19
N PHE A 38 -5.77 -9.71 -7.29
CA PHE A 38 -7.02 -9.11 -7.75
C PHE A 38 -6.90 -8.36 -9.09
N ILE A 39 -5.72 -7.88 -9.46
CA ILE A 39 -5.48 -7.12 -10.68
C ILE A 39 -4.84 -8.02 -11.72
N LYS A 40 -5.39 -8.00 -12.94
CA LYS A 40 -4.83 -8.74 -14.07
C LYS A 40 -3.78 -7.87 -14.81
N PRO A 41 -2.74 -8.46 -15.40
CA PRO A 41 -1.71 -7.71 -16.13
C PRO A 41 -2.23 -6.88 -17.32
N ASP A 42 -3.36 -7.28 -17.92
CA ASP A 42 -4.02 -6.56 -19.02
C ASP A 42 -4.95 -5.43 -18.55
N SER A 43 -5.12 -5.28 -17.23
CA SER A 43 -5.84 -4.15 -16.65
C SER A 43 -4.94 -2.91 -16.57
N PHE A 44 -5.54 -1.74 -16.73
CA PHE A 44 -4.87 -0.48 -16.42
C PHE A 44 -5.03 -0.16 -14.92
N LEU A 45 -3.90 -0.02 -14.22
CA LEU A 45 -3.85 0.30 -12.79
C LEU A 45 -3.52 1.77 -12.58
N LEU A 46 -4.33 2.45 -11.78
CA LEU A 46 -4.05 3.80 -11.30
C LEU A 46 -3.75 3.75 -9.80
N ASP A 47 -2.49 3.99 -9.44
CA ASP A 47 -1.97 4.03 -8.07
C ASP A 47 -2.12 5.46 -7.54
N ILE A 48 -3.21 5.71 -6.81
CA ILE A 48 -3.50 7.02 -6.22
C ILE A 48 -2.87 7.12 -4.83
N GLY A 49 -2.12 8.20 -4.59
CA GLY A 49 -1.37 8.36 -3.34
C GLY A 49 -0.06 7.54 -3.37
N ALA A 50 0.51 7.37 -4.57
CA ALA A 50 1.63 6.48 -4.83
C ALA A 50 2.93 6.85 -4.07
N GLY A 51 3.02 8.08 -3.56
CA GLY A 51 4.25 8.62 -2.97
C GLY A 51 5.41 8.50 -3.96
N THR A 52 6.48 7.83 -3.54
CA THR A 52 7.64 7.49 -4.41
C THR A 52 7.33 6.66 -5.67
N GLY A 53 6.12 6.14 -5.85
CA GLY A 53 5.76 5.33 -7.03
C GLY A 53 6.34 3.92 -7.00
N ARG A 54 6.71 3.39 -5.83
CA ARG A 54 7.35 2.08 -5.67
C ARG A 54 6.47 0.91 -6.13
N TYR A 55 5.17 0.93 -5.81
CA TYR A 55 4.24 -0.10 -6.25
C TYR A 55 4.05 -0.07 -7.77
N THR A 56 3.74 1.10 -8.30
CA THR A 56 3.68 1.36 -9.75
C THR A 56 4.94 0.84 -10.46
N SER A 57 6.12 1.21 -9.99
CA SER A 57 7.40 0.79 -10.61
C SER A 57 7.61 -0.73 -10.58
N ALA A 58 7.28 -1.37 -9.45
CA ALA A 58 7.36 -2.83 -9.32
C ALA A 58 6.40 -3.54 -10.28
N LEU A 59 5.14 -3.11 -10.32
CA LEU A 59 4.12 -3.67 -11.22
C LEU A 59 4.46 -3.46 -12.70
N MET A 60 4.96 -2.27 -13.09
CA MET A 60 5.43 -2.04 -14.46
C MET A 60 6.58 -2.99 -14.84
N SER A 61 7.50 -3.26 -13.91
CA SER A 61 8.59 -4.23 -14.15
C SER A 61 8.09 -5.67 -14.29
N GLU A 62 6.92 -5.98 -13.73
CA GLU A 62 6.22 -7.27 -13.87
C GLU A 62 5.33 -7.34 -15.12
N GLY A 63 5.25 -6.25 -15.91
CA GLY A 63 4.52 -6.18 -17.17
C GLY A 63 3.09 -5.60 -17.08
N TYR A 64 2.70 -5.07 -15.93
CA TYR A 64 1.40 -4.40 -15.77
C TYR A 64 1.41 -3.01 -16.42
N GLN A 65 0.26 -2.57 -16.90
CA GLN A 65 0.04 -1.18 -17.27
C GLN A 65 -0.36 -0.39 -16.03
N ALA A 66 0.55 0.42 -15.48
CA ALA A 66 0.30 1.19 -14.27
C ALA A 66 0.73 2.65 -14.41
N GLN A 67 0.02 3.54 -13.73
CA GLN A 67 0.36 4.95 -13.59
C GLN A 67 0.21 5.38 -12.13
N ALA A 68 1.13 6.20 -11.65
CA ALA A 68 1.07 6.84 -10.35
C ALA A 68 0.42 8.22 -10.45
N ASP A 69 -0.38 8.59 -9.45
CA ASP A 69 -0.84 9.95 -9.24
C ASP A 69 -0.73 10.35 -7.76
N GLU A 70 -0.58 11.64 -7.52
CA GLU A 70 -0.54 12.23 -6.18
C GLU A 70 -1.87 12.91 -5.89
N LEU A 71 -2.68 12.26 -5.07
CA LEU A 71 -3.84 12.87 -4.43
C LEU A 71 -3.84 12.44 -2.98
N TYR A 72 -3.99 13.41 -2.08
CA TYR A 72 -3.97 13.17 -0.64
C TYR A 72 -5.05 13.99 0.05
N ASP A 73 -5.80 13.33 0.93
CA ASP A 73 -6.77 13.94 1.83
C ASP A 73 -6.88 13.10 3.12
N TYR A 74 -7.31 13.72 4.22
CA TYR A 74 -7.59 13.01 5.46
C TYR A 74 -9.04 12.59 5.50
N VAL A 75 -9.28 11.30 5.27
CA VAL A 75 -10.62 10.72 5.20
C VAL A 75 -10.77 9.54 6.16
N ARG A 76 -11.99 9.28 6.61
CA ARG A 76 -12.34 8.06 7.34
C ARG A 76 -12.84 6.99 6.37
N ILE A 77 -12.91 5.73 6.82
CA ILE A 77 -13.50 4.65 6.01
C ILE A 77 -14.93 4.99 5.56
N ASP A 78 -15.73 5.66 6.40
CA ASP A 78 -17.07 6.12 6.03
C ASP A 78 -17.06 7.13 4.87
N ASP A 79 -16.04 7.99 4.82
CA ASP A 79 -15.86 8.93 3.71
C ASP A 79 -15.45 8.21 2.43
N ILE A 80 -14.52 7.24 2.52
CA ILE A 80 -14.11 6.40 1.39
C ILE A 80 -15.34 5.68 0.82
N ASN A 81 -16.13 4.99 1.66
CA ASN A 81 -17.35 4.30 1.26
C ASN A 81 -18.32 5.22 0.52
N ARG A 82 -18.54 6.43 1.05
CA ARG A 82 -19.42 7.43 0.44
C ARG A 82 -18.88 7.94 -0.89
N LEU A 83 -17.56 8.10 -1.02
CA LEU A 83 -16.92 8.55 -2.26
C LEU A 83 -17.01 7.47 -3.34
N ASP A 84 -16.75 6.21 -2.99
CA ASP A 84 -16.87 5.07 -3.90
C ASP A 84 -18.29 4.95 -4.46
N GLU A 85 -19.30 5.02 -3.59
CA GLU A 85 -20.70 4.98 -3.99
C GLU A 85 -21.05 6.11 -4.95
N ARG A 86 -20.63 7.34 -4.64
CA ARG A 86 -20.89 8.52 -5.49
C ARG A 86 -20.17 8.46 -6.83
N ALA A 87 -19.00 7.84 -6.88
CA ALA A 87 -18.20 7.68 -8.09
C ALA A 87 -18.59 6.42 -8.90
N GLY A 88 -19.49 5.57 -8.38
CA GLY A 88 -19.88 4.31 -9.02
C GLY A 88 -18.77 3.26 -9.00
N LEU A 89 -17.81 3.37 -8.07
CA LEU A 89 -16.69 2.45 -7.93
C LEU A 89 -17.13 1.19 -7.19
N LYS A 90 -16.64 0.04 -7.63
CA LYS A 90 -16.89 -1.24 -6.98
C LYS A 90 -15.65 -1.69 -6.23
N ARG A 91 -15.74 -1.77 -4.91
CA ARG A 91 -14.66 -2.30 -4.07
C ARG A 91 -14.43 -3.79 -4.35
N VAL A 92 -13.17 -4.14 -4.58
CA VAL A 92 -12.67 -5.50 -4.71
C VAL A 92 -12.15 -5.99 -3.36
N THR A 93 -11.30 -5.21 -2.71
CA THR A 93 -10.80 -5.48 -1.37
C THR A 93 -10.35 -4.19 -0.69
N ILE A 94 -10.40 -4.16 0.64
CA ILE A 94 -9.79 -3.13 1.47
C ILE A 94 -8.99 -3.83 2.57
N PHE A 95 -7.75 -3.40 2.77
CA PHE A 95 -6.85 -4.06 3.70
C PHE A 95 -5.89 -3.07 4.36
N SER A 96 -5.38 -3.44 5.53
CA SER A 96 -4.27 -2.72 6.17
C SER A 96 -2.95 -3.36 5.75
N SER A 97 -2.12 -2.61 5.02
CA SER A 97 -0.83 -3.10 4.48
C SER A 97 0.20 -3.32 5.58
N ASP A 98 0.24 -2.41 6.55
CA ASP A 98 1.19 -2.45 7.66
C ASP A 98 0.62 -3.14 8.91
N GLY A 99 -0.69 -3.06 9.14
CA GLY A 99 -1.34 -3.54 10.36
C GLY A 99 -0.57 -3.09 11.61
N ALA A 100 -0.45 -3.98 12.60
CA ALA A 100 0.28 -3.67 13.83
C ALA A 100 1.82 -3.51 13.65
N SER A 101 2.37 -3.73 12.45
CA SER A 101 3.83 -3.70 12.21
C SER A 101 4.45 -2.35 12.58
N ASP A 102 3.71 -1.26 12.37
CA ASP A 102 4.17 0.10 12.65
C ASP A 102 4.47 0.31 14.15
N TYR A 103 3.63 -0.25 15.02
CA TYR A 103 3.79 -0.16 16.47
C TYR A 103 4.82 -1.13 17.05
N MET A 104 5.26 -2.14 16.28
CA MET A 104 6.19 -3.18 16.75
C MET A 104 7.53 -3.21 16.03
N ARG A 105 7.96 -2.10 15.40
CA ARG A 105 9.24 -1.95 14.68
C ARG A 105 10.44 -2.57 15.41
N THR A 106 10.61 -2.31 16.71
CA THR A 106 11.72 -2.87 17.51
C THR A 106 11.66 -4.40 17.60
N ARG A 107 10.47 -4.99 17.67
CA ARG A 107 10.30 -6.45 17.70
C ARG A 107 10.59 -7.06 16.33
N LEU A 108 10.06 -6.46 15.26
CA LEU A 108 10.32 -6.91 13.89
C LEU A 108 11.83 -6.95 13.59
N ASN A 109 12.57 -5.92 13.99
CA ASN A 109 14.02 -5.86 13.77
C ASN A 109 14.82 -6.89 14.57
N ARG A 110 14.24 -7.50 15.61
CA ARG A 110 14.88 -8.53 16.44
C ARG A 110 14.49 -9.95 16.05
N MET A 111 13.49 -10.14 15.19
CA MET A 111 13.09 -11.47 14.73
C MET A 111 14.24 -12.11 13.92
N SER A 112 14.36 -13.44 13.95
CA SER A 112 15.14 -14.13 12.91
C SER A 112 14.47 -13.94 11.55
N ASP A 113 15.21 -14.13 10.46
CA ASP A 113 14.62 -14.05 9.11
C ASP A 113 13.48 -15.05 8.92
N GLU A 114 13.61 -16.27 9.47
CA GLU A 114 12.55 -17.29 9.47
C GLU A 114 11.29 -16.80 10.21
N THR A 115 11.46 -16.20 11.39
CA THR A 115 10.33 -15.68 12.18
C THR A 115 9.66 -14.51 11.46
N PHE A 116 10.46 -13.64 10.84
CA PHE A 116 9.96 -12.50 10.10
C PHE A 116 9.20 -12.93 8.83
N ALA A 117 9.67 -13.95 8.12
CA ALA A 117 8.94 -14.53 6.99
C ALA A 117 7.58 -15.10 7.42
N ARG A 118 7.51 -15.82 8.55
CA ARG A 118 6.22 -16.28 9.12
C ARG A 118 5.31 -15.12 9.51
N PHE A 119 5.87 -14.02 10.01
CA PHE A 119 5.10 -12.82 10.32
C PHE A 119 4.48 -12.20 9.06
N ILE A 120 5.21 -12.14 7.94
CA ILE A 120 4.67 -11.67 6.66
C ILE A 120 3.51 -12.56 6.20
N GLU A 121 3.68 -13.88 6.23
CA GLU A 121 2.60 -14.81 5.83
C GLU A 121 1.37 -14.70 6.73
N TYR A 122 1.58 -14.53 8.03
CA TYR A 122 0.49 -14.25 8.96
C TYR A 122 -0.23 -12.94 8.60
N GLN A 123 0.52 -11.87 8.31
CA GLN A 123 -0.05 -10.59 7.92
C GLN A 123 -0.86 -10.67 6.63
N LYS A 124 -0.39 -11.39 5.60
CA LYS A 124 -1.15 -11.64 4.36
C LYS A 124 -2.52 -12.26 4.62
N TYR A 125 -2.64 -13.08 5.66
CA TYR A 125 -3.88 -13.75 6.04
C TYR A 125 -4.84 -12.84 6.83
N ILE A 126 -4.32 -11.94 7.67
CA ILE A 126 -5.15 -11.13 8.56
C ILE A 126 -5.41 -9.71 8.06
N SER A 127 -4.69 -9.22 7.06
CA SER A 127 -4.75 -7.82 6.60
C SER A 127 -6.13 -7.39 6.08
N GLU A 128 -6.94 -8.33 5.58
CA GLU A 128 -8.31 -8.09 5.07
C GLU A 128 -9.38 -8.18 6.18
N ARG A 129 -9.00 -8.54 7.41
CA ARG A 129 -9.96 -8.66 8.52
C ARG A 129 -10.48 -7.29 8.92
N ALA A 130 -11.80 -7.10 8.81
CA ALA A 130 -12.47 -5.84 9.11
C ALA A 130 -12.17 -5.30 10.53
N ASP A 131 -12.04 -6.18 11.52
CA ASP A 131 -11.70 -5.81 12.90
C ASP A 131 -10.25 -5.36 13.09
N LEU A 132 -9.39 -5.53 12.08
CA LEU A 132 -7.96 -5.19 12.10
C LEU A 132 -7.56 -4.11 11.09
N ILE A 133 -8.45 -3.65 10.21
CA ILE A 133 -8.14 -2.60 9.23
C ILE A 133 -7.65 -1.32 9.92
N GLY A 134 -8.29 -0.93 11.02
CA GLY A 134 -7.90 0.26 11.79
C GLY A 134 -6.66 0.07 12.67
N ALA A 135 -6.03 -1.11 12.65
CA ALA A 135 -4.85 -1.40 13.47
C ALA A 135 -3.53 -0.97 12.81
N GLY A 136 -3.56 -0.51 11.56
CA GLY A 136 -2.41 0.03 10.84
C GLY A 136 -2.57 1.51 10.49
N SER A 137 -1.49 2.10 10.01
CA SER A 137 -1.46 3.49 9.55
C SER A 137 -1.61 3.61 8.03
N HIS A 138 -1.52 2.49 7.32
CA HIS A 138 -1.64 2.40 5.88
C HIS A 138 -2.77 1.44 5.49
N VAL A 139 -3.87 2.01 5.02
CA VAL A 139 -5.02 1.26 4.47
C VAL A 139 -5.03 1.47 2.96
N VAL A 140 -5.17 0.37 2.22
CA VAL A 140 -5.29 0.37 0.77
C VAL A 140 -6.69 -0.12 0.40
N ASP A 141 -7.36 0.65 -0.44
CA ASP A 141 -8.64 0.29 -1.02
C ASP A 141 -8.47 0.03 -2.52
N VAL A 142 -8.81 -1.19 -2.95
CA VAL A 142 -8.72 -1.61 -4.35
C VAL A 142 -10.13 -1.61 -4.93
N VAL A 143 -10.35 -0.72 -5.88
CA VAL A 143 -11.66 -0.49 -6.51
C VAL A 143 -11.57 -0.64 -8.03
N MET A 144 -12.70 -0.97 -8.65
CA MET A 144 -12.84 -1.09 -10.10
C MET A 144 -13.86 -0.08 -10.61
N VAL A 145 -13.57 0.54 -11.75
CA VAL A 145 -14.54 1.30 -12.53
C VAL A 145 -15.42 0.30 -13.30
N SER A 146 -16.73 0.46 -13.21
CA SER A 146 -17.71 -0.39 -13.93
C SER A 146 -17.82 -0.05 -15.41
#